data_AF-A0A9E2BTI8-F1
#
_entry.id   AF-A0A9E2BTI8-F1
#
_cell.length_a   1.000
_cell.length_b   1.000
_cell.length_c   1.000
_cell.angle_alpha   90.00
_cell.angle_beta   90.00
_cell.angle_gamma   90.00
#
_symmetry.space_group_name_H-M   'P 1'
#
loop_
_entity.id
_entity.type
_entity.pdbx_description
1 polymer ?
#
loop_
_entity_poly.entity_id
_entity_poly.type
_entity_poly.pdbx_seq_one_letter_code
_entity_poly.pdbx_strand_id
1 'polypeptide(L)'
;MATLEGGSVAGRRQCLGAENQRQDKRMNIAYKKALTRLGPERQELLRQSQRAWLKFVSSQCELVAGPPTGGTDWTDELVVCDLHWRAYRAMFLESLDE
;
A
#
# COMPACT_ATOMS: atom_id res chain seq x y z
N MET A 1 -15.64 -23.93 20.30
CA MET A 1 -16.55 -23.01 19.58
C MET A 1 -15.71 -21.88 19.04
N ALA A 2 -15.31 -21.94 17.77
CA ALA A 2 -14.56 -20.86 17.12
C ALA A 2 -15.45 -19.62 17.08
N THR A 3 -15.06 -18.57 17.80
CA THR A 3 -15.68 -17.25 17.66
C THR A 3 -15.45 -16.78 16.23
N LEU A 4 -16.53 -16.35 15.57
CA LEU A 4 -16.56 -15.76 14.24
C LEU A 4 -15.89 -14.38 14.23
N GLU A 5 -14.68 -14.24 14.77
CA GLU A 5 -14.01 -12.94 14.83
C GLU A 5 -13.77 -12.41 13.40
N GLY A 6 -13.43 -13.30 12.46
CA GLY A 6 -13.29 -12.95 11.03
C GLY A 6 -14.59 -12.57 10.32
N GLY A 7 -15.77 -12.87 10.89
CA GLY A 7 -17.07 -12.51 10.30
C GLY A 7 -17.63 -11.16 10.76
N SER A 8 -17.04 -10.56 11.81
CA SER A 8 -17.50 -9.29 12.36
C SER A 8 -16.88 -8.08 11.65
N VAL A 9 -17.55 -6.92 11.68
CA VAL A 9 -17.00 -5.65 11.16
C VAL A 9 -15.71 -5.26 11.90
N ALA A 10 -15.60 -5.60 13.19
CA ALA A 10 -14.39 -5.34 13.97
C ALA A 10 -13.21 -6.21 13.51
N GLY A 11 -13.41 -7.52 13.36
CA GLY A 11 -12.35 -8.43 12.91
C GLY A 11 -11.96 -8.20 11.45
N ARG A 12 -12.90 -7.83 10.57
CA ARG A 12 -12.57 -7.40 9.20
C ARG A 12 -11.60 -6.21 9.21
N ARG A 13 -11.87 -5.19 10.02
CA ARG A 13 -11.01 -4.00 10.14
C ARG A 13 -9.63 -4.33 10.71
N GLN A 14 -9.56 -5.24 11.68
CA GLN A 14 -8.30 -5.72 12.21
C GLN A 14 -7.46 -6.41 11.12
N CYS A 15 -8.09 -7.29 10.33
CA CYS A 15 -7.43 -7.94 9.20
C CYS A 15 -6.97 -6.93 8.13
N LEU A 16 -7.83 -5.97 7.75
CA LEU A 16 -7.49 -4.92 6.78
C LEU A 16 -6.31 -4.06 7.25
N GLY A 17 -6.33 -3.62 8.51
CA GLY A 17 -5.25 -2.83 9.08
C GLY A 17 -3.92 -3.60 9.14
N ALA A 18 -3.96 -4.86 9.59
CA ALA A 18 -2.79 -5.73 9.62
C ALA A 18 -2.22 -6.00 8.21
N GLU A 19 -3.10 -6.22 7.24
CA GLU A 19 -2.70 -6.47 5.86
C GLU A 19 -2.12 -5.22 5.20
N ASN A 20 -2.70 -4.04 5.43
CA ASN A 20 -2.16 -2.78 4.92
C ASN A 20 -0.75 -2.53 5.48
N GLN A 21 -0.54 -2.73 6.78
CA GLN A 21 0.79 -2.63 7.40
C GLN A 21 1.78 -3.64 6.81
N ARG A 22 1.32 -4.88 6.54
CA ARG A 22 2.15 -5.91 5.91
C ARG A 22 2.61 -5.49 4.51
N GLN A 23 1.70 -4.98 3.68
CA GLN A 23 2.02 -4.56 2.31
C GLN A 23 2.85 -3.28 2.27
N ASP A 24 2.63 -2.32 3.17
CA ASP A 24 3.51 -1.15 3.32
C ASP A 24 4.95 -1.58 3.66
N LYS A 25 5.11 -2.46 4.65
CA LYS A 25 6.43 -2.97 5.04
C LYS A 25 7.10 -3.71 3.88
N ARG A 26 6.36 -4.57 3.16
CA ARG A 26 6.86 -5.29 1.99
C ARG A 26 7.35 -4.32 0.90
N MET A 27 6.54 -3.31 0.56
CA MET A 27 6.90 -2.29 -0.43
C MET A 27 8.18 -1.53 -0.03
N ASN A 28 8.30 -1.09 1.22
CA ASN A 28 9.49 -0.39 1.70
C ASN A 28 10.76 -1.26 1.67
N ILE A 29 10.64 -2.55 1.99
CA ILE A 29 11.74 -3.51 1.88
C ILE A 29 12.13 -3.68 0.40
N ALA A 30 11.15 -3.87 -0.49
CA ALA A 30 11.38 -4.03 -1.92
C ALA A 30 12.05 -2.79 -2.54
N TYR A 31 11.62 -1.58 -2.15
CA TYR A 31 12.22 -0.32 -2.59
C TYR A 31 13.70 -0.22 -2.22
N LYS A 32 14.03 -0.53 -0.96
CA LYS A 32 15.43 -0.53 -0.49
C LYS A 32 16.28 -1.55 -1.24
N LYS A 33 15.77 -2.76 -1.47
CA LYS A 33 16.46 -3.80 -2.25
C LYS A 33 16.66 -3.39 -3.71
N ALA A 34 15.64 -2.82 -4.35
CA ALA A 34 15.74 -2.34 -5.72
C ALA A 34 16.82 -1.25 -5.84
N LEU A 35 16.88 -0.30 -4.90
CA LEU A 35 17.94 0.71 -4.88
C LEU A 35 19.35 0.12 -4.78
N THR A 36 19.53 -1.01 -4.08
CA THR A 36 20.85 -1.67 -3.99
C THR A 36 21.24 -2.44 -5.25
N ARG A 37 20.26 -2.86 -6.07
CA ARG A 37 20.51 -3.63 -7.31
C ARG A 37 20.73 -2.74 -8.52
N LEU A 38 20.13 -1.55 -8.54
CA LEU A 38 20.14 -0.66 -9.70
C LEU A 38 21.44 0.17 -9.77
N GLY A 39 21.91 0.42 -10.99
CA GLY A 39 22.97 1.40 -11.26
C GLY A 39 22.56 2.85 -10.92
N PRO A 40 23.52 3.78 -10.79
CA PRO A 40 23.29 5.12 -10.22
C PRO A 40 22.19 5.94 -10.90
N GLU A 41 22.13 5.91 -12.23
CA GLU A 41 21.11 6.62 -13.01
C GLU A 41 19.69 6.08 -12.71
N ARG A 42 19.52 4.75 -12.76
CA ARG A 42 18.25 4.09 -12.47
C ARG A 42 17.83 4.25 -11.01
N GLN A 43 18.77 4.35 -10.07
CA GLN A 43 18.43 4.65 -8.68
C GLN A 43 17.76 6.01 -8.55
N GLU A 44 18.27 7.05 -9.24
CA GLU A 44 17.68 8.38 -9.15
C GLU A 44 16.28 8.43 -9.77
N LEU A 45 16.11 7.77 -10.92
CA LEU A 45 14.79 7.55 -11.52
C LEU A 45 13.84 6.81 -10.58
N LEU A 46 14.31 5.79 -9.87
CA LEU A 46 13.51 5.05 -8.90
C LEU A 46 13.09 5.92 -7.72
N ARG A 47 13.99 6.75 -7.17
CA ARG A 47 13.66 7.68 -6.07
C ARG A 47 12.58 8.68 -6.51
N GLN A 48 12.71 9.24 -7.70
CA GLN A 48 11.73 10.17 -8.28
C GLN A 48 10.38 9.47 -8.51
N SER A 49 10.40 8.30 -9.16
CA SER A 49 9.22 7.47 -9.39
C SER A 49 8.49 7.13 -8.08
N GLN A 50 9.22 6.74 -7.04
CA GLN A 50 8.61 6.39 -5.75
C GLN A 50 7.94 7.58 -5.07
N ARG A 51 8.58 8.76 -5.08
CA ARG A 51 7.99 9.99 -4.51
C ARG A 51 6.74 10.43 -5.28
N ALA A 52 6.78 10.38 -6.60
CA ALA A 52 5.62 10.71 -7.44
C ALA A 52 4.48 9.70 -7.22
N TRP A 53 4.81 8.42 -7.16
CA TRP A 53 3.85 7.34 -6.91
C TRP A 53 3.16 7.48 -5.55
N LEU A 54 3.87 7.84 -4.47
CA LEU A 54 3.25 8.08 -3.16
C LEU A 54 2.20 9.20 -3.20
N LYS A 55 2.48 10.29 -3.93
CA LYS A 55 1.52 11.37 -4.13
C LYS A 55 0.30 10.91 -4.92
N PHE A 56 0.54 10.16 -6.00
CA PHE A 56 -0.53 9.56 -6.80
C PHE A 56 -1.44 8.68 -5.94
N VAL A 57 -0.88 7.74 -5.17
CA VAL A 57 -1.68 6.83 -4.33
C VAL A 57 -2.50 7.60 -3.31
N SER A 58 -1.92 8.60 -2.64
CA SER A 58 -2.65 9.47 -1.71
C SER A 58 -3.88 10.09 -2.37
N SER A 59 -3.68 10.80 -3.50
CA SER A 59 -4.80 11.45 -4.20
C SER A 59 -5.78 10.46 -4.82
N GLN A 60 -5.28 9.30 -5.27
CA GLN A 60 -6.11 8.26 -5.90
C GLN A 60 -7.03 7.62 -4.87
N CYS A 61 -6.53 7.32 -3.67
CA CYS A 61 -7.34 6.70 -2.63
C CYS A 61 -8.31 7.70 -2.00
N GLU A 62 -7.92 8.97 -1.85
CA GLU A 62 -8.88 10.05 -1.52
C GLU A 62 -10.00 10.16 -2.56
N LEU A 63 -9.68 10.06 -3.85
CA LEU A 63 -10.69 10.05 -4.92
C LEU A 63 -11.63 8.84 -4.83
N VAL A 64 -11.08 7.64 -4.59
CA VAL A 64 -11.87 6.39 -4.48
C VAL A 64 -12.80 6.42 -3.28
N ALA A 65 -12.31 6.86 -2.12
CA ALA A 65 -13.12 6.94 -0.90
C ALA A 65 -14.17 8.06 -0.96
N GLY A 66 -13.93 9.09 -1.79
CA GLY A 66 -14.79 10.26 -1.88
C GLY A 66 -14.63 11.21 -0.67
N PRO A 67 -15.56 12.18 -0.51
CA PRO A 67 -15.48 13.17 0.55
C PRO A 67 -15.34 12.53 1.95
N PRO A 68 -14.54 13.11 2.86
CA PRO A 68 -14.43 12.61 4.22
C PRO A 68 -15.78 12.70 4.93
N THR A 69 -16.46 11.58 5.09
CA THR A 69 -17.75 11.50 5.78
C THR A 69 -17.60 11.09 7.25
N GLY A 70 -16.39 10.71 7.69
CA GLY A 70 -16.10 10.27 9.05
C GLY A 70 -16.67 8.90 9.41
N GLY A 71 -17.31 8.21 8.47
CA GLY A 71 -17.88 6.88 8.64
C GLY A 71 -16.87 5.75 8.46
N THR A 72 -17.25 4.55 8.91
CA THR A 72 -16.44 3.32 8.75
C THR A 72 -16.22 2.97 7.29
N ASP A 73 -17.24 3.12 6.43
CA ASP A 73 -17.13 2.74 5.01
C ASP A 73 -16.06 3.56 4.30
N TRP A 74 -16.01 4.88 4.55
CA TRP A 74 -14.97 5.76 4.00
C TRP A 74 -13.56 5.34 4.44
N THR A 75 -13.40 4.97 5.71
CA THR A 75 -12.10 4.52 6.25
C THR A 75 -11.68 3.18 5.64
N ASP A 76 -12.62 2.25 5.49
CA ASP A 76 -12.36 0.93 4.92
C ASP A 76 -11.98 1.03 3.43
N GLU A 77 -12.69 1.87 2.64
CA GLU A 77 -12.38 2.11 1.22
C GLU A 77 -10.99 2.73 1.03
N LEU A 78 -10.62 3.72 1.86
CA LEU A 78 -9.27 4.28 1.87
C LEU A 78 -8.22 3.20 2.11
N VAL A 79 -8.40 2.38 3.15
CA VAL A 79 -7.43 1.36 3.55
C VAL A 79 -7.29 0.27 2.49
N VAL A 80 -8.40 -0.18 1.90
CA VAL A 80 -8.40 -1.19 0.83
C VAL A 80 -7.69 -0.66 -0.42
N CYS A 81 -7.94 0.59 -0.81
CA CYS A 81 -7.24 1.22 -1.92
C CYS A 81 -5.72 1.28 -1.67
N ASP A 82 -5.31 1.78 -0.50
CA ASP A 82 -3.91 1.93 -0.12
C ASP A 82 -3.17 0.58 -0.15
N LEU A 83 -3.80 -0.45 0.44
CA LEU A 83 -3.30 -1.82 0.50
C LEU A 83 -3.05 -2.40 -0.90
N HIS A 84 -4.01 -2.27 -1.82
CA HIS A 84 -3.87 -2.79 -3.18
C HIS A 84 -2.71 -2.11 -3.91
N TRP A 85 -2.63 -0.79 -3.87
CA TRP A 85 -1.55 -0.07 -4.53
C TRP A 85 -0.17 -0.43 -3.96
N ARG A 86 -0.05 -0.54 -2.64
CA ARG A 86 1.21 -0.95 -1.97
C ARG A 86 1.61 -2.37 -2.37
N ALA A 87 0.66 -3.30 -2.47
CA ALA A 87 0.93 -4.65 -2.95
C ALA A 87 1.41 -4.67 -4.41
N TYR A 88 0.74 -3.94 -5.30
CA TYR A 88 1.15 -3.79 -6.71
C TYR A 88 2.54 -3.16 -6.83
N ARG A 89 2.81 -2.11 -6.07
CA ARG A 89 4.11 -1.45 -6.09
C ARG A 89 5.21 -2.34 -5.55
N ALA A 90 4.95 -3.11 -4.49
CA ALA A 90 5.89 -4.11 -3.99
C ALA A 90 6.25 -5.13 -5.08
N MET A 91 5.27 -5.67 -5.79
CA MET A 91 5.52 -6.61 -6.90
C MET A 91 6.39 -5.99 -8.00
N PHE A 92 6.09 -4.76 -8.41
CA PHE A 92 6.90 -4.04 -9.39
C PHE A 92 8.35 -3.82 -8.90
N LEU A 93 8.53 -3.39 -7.66
CA LEU A 93 9.86 -3.15 -7.09
C LEU A 93 10.66 -4.45 -6.95
N GLU A 94 9.99 -5.56 -6.63
CA GLU A 94 10.57 -6.89 -6.56
C GLU A 94 11.06 -7.39 -7.93
N SER A 95 10.40 -7.01 -9.02
CA SER A 95 10.78 -7.38 -10.39
C SER A 95 11.85 -6.49 -11.04
N LEU A 96 12.32 -5.45 -10.34
CA LEU A 96 13.37 -4.57 -10.87
C LEU A 96 14.74 -5.24 -10.70
N ASP A 97 15.34 -5.62 -11.83
CA ASP A 97 16.72 -6.09 -11.96
C ASP A 97 17.62 -5.02 -12.63
N GLU A 98 18.94 -5.26 -12.58
CA GLU A 98 20.06 -4.34 -12.85
C GLU A 98 19.90 -3.44 -14.08
#